data_AF-A0A2V7P925-F1
#
_entry.id   AF-A0A2V7P925-F1
#
_cell.length_a   1.000
_cell.length_b   1.000
_cell.length_c   1.000
_cell.angle_alpha   90.00
_cell.angle_beta   90.00
_cell.angle_gamma   90.00
#
_symmetry.space_group_name_H-M   'P 1'
#
loop_
_entity.id
_entity.type
_entity.pdbx_description
1 polymer ?
#
loop_
_entity_poly.entity_id
_entity_poly.type
_entity_poly.pdbx_seq_one_letter_code
_entity_poly.pdbx_strand_id
1 'polypeptide(L)'
;MILANVRGRLRGPDFRLVILALSRGDARQRARYERFLVEQGPDRLLDEPGLLEGLLAVRSLAVPSPPLFTYVAVRHVLLAAGIVDPELADYLAALLLEFGDHGRHAKIRPVDDESYHYLVDIVADLADEDDSDERGLLLRAHLGNYSLWLAGLFPDYIAARRTRAGGPDLPYYDELGRQGYRLAAEHRLAERFGVASIYRAAAARFPALRQAFNRLSDRVFFPDVTTPEKILRNM
;
A
#
# COMPACT_ATOMS: atom_id res chain seq x y z
N MET A 1 -10.36 11.56 2.66
CA MET A 1 -9.86 10.44 3.48
C MET A 1 -9.64 9.22 2.59
N ILE A 2 -8.58 8.45 2.81
CA ILE A 2 -8.34 7.18 2.09
C ILE A 2 -9.21 6.09 2.75
N LEU A 3 -9.88 5.27 1.95
CA LEU A 3 -10.78 4.20 2.42
C LEU A 3 -10.43 2.87 1.75
N ALA A 4 -10.66 1.77 2.46
CA ALA A 4 -10.49 0.40 1.94
C ALA A 4 -11.62 0.04 0.96
N ASN A 5 -11.49 0.41 -0.31
CA ASN A 5 -12.56 0.27 -1.32
C ASN A 5 -12.07 -0.22 -2.70
N VAL A 6 -10.82 -0.62 -2.85
CA VAL A 6 -10.23 -1.06 -4.11
C VAL A 6 -10.88 -2.34 -4.61
N ARG A 7 -11.15 -3.31 -3.72
CA ARG A 7 -11.84 -4.55 -4.11
C ARG A 7 -13.23 -4.30 -4.69
N GLY A 8 -13.98 -3.35 -4.10
CA GLY A 8 -15.30 -2.95 -4.60
C GLY A 8 -15.29 -2.25 -5.96
N ARG A 9 -14.10 -1.80 -6.42
CA ARG A 9 -13.91 -1.17 -7.74
C ARG A 9 -13.65 -2.18 -8.85
N LEU A 10 -13.32 -3.43 -8.53
CA LEU A 10 -13.03 -4.48 -9.51
C LEU A 10 -14.29 -4.89 -10.27
N ARG A 11 -14.17 -5.07 -11.58
CA ARG A 11 -15.27 -5.38 -12.49
C ARG A 11 -15.00 -6.66 -13.27
N GLY A 12 -16.01 -7.12 -14.02
CA GLY A 12 -15.90 -8.31 -14.88
C GLY A 12 -14.65 -8.36 -15.79
N PRO A 13 -14.20 -7.26 -16.43
CA PRO A 13 -12.95 -7.24 -17.18
C PRO A 13 -11.71 -7.61 -16.36
N ASP A 14 -11.63 -7.18 -15.09
CA ASP A 14 -10.51 -7.50 -14.20
C ASP A 14 -10.41 -9.00 -13.96
N PHE A 15 -11.54 -9.65 -13.63
CA PHE A 15 -11.56 -11.09 -13.38
C PHE A 15 -11.28 -11.92 -14.64
N ARG A 16 -11.68 -11.44 -15.82
CA ARG A 16 -11.26 -12.09 -17.09
C ARG A 16 -9.75 -12.01 -17.29
N LEU A 17 -9.12 -10.89 -16.95
CA LEU A 17 -7.68 -10.75 -17.02
C LEU A 17 -6.96 -11.63 -15.98
N VAL A 18 -7.49 -11.72 -14.75
CA VAL A 18 -6.98 -12.63 -13.71
C VAL A 18 -6.97 -14.08 -14.20
N ILE A 19 -8.10 -14.54 -14.76
CA ILE A 19 -8.21 -15.90 -15.33
C ILE A 19 -7.24 -16.08 -16.50
N LEU A 20 -7.08 -15.08 -17.37
CA LEU A 20 -6.10 -15.11 -18.47
C LEU A 20 -4.67 -15.27 -17.93
N ALA A 21 -4.30 -14.47 -16.93
CA ALA A 21 -2.97 -14.48 -16.31
C ALA A 21 -2.66 -15.82 -15.63
N LEU A 22 -3.63 -16.39 -14.90
CA LEU A 22 -3.47 -17.67 -14.21
C LEU A 22 -3.49 -18.88 -15.15
N SER A 23 -4.27 -18.82 -16.23
CA SER A 23 -4.40 -19.93 -17.18
C SER A 23 -3.19 -20.08 -18.11
N ARG A 24 -2.39 -19.02 -18.32
CA ARG A 24 -1.19 -19.02 -19.18
C ARG A 24 -1.43 -19.62 -20.57
N GLY A 25 -2.64 -19.42 -21.11
CA GLY A 25 -3.05 -19.92 -22.44
C GLY A 25 -3.61 -21.35 -22.46
N ASP A 26 -3.68 -22.05 -21.32
CA ASP A 26 -4.28 -23.38 -21.25
C ASP A 26 -5.81 -23.31 -21.04
N ALA A 27 -6.57 -23.85 -22.01
CA ALA A 27 -8.02 -23.89 -21.97
C ALA A 27 -8.59 -24.69 -20.78
N ARG A 28 -7.90 -25.75 -20.34
CA ARG A 28 -8.32 -26.54 -19.17
C ARG A 28 -8.13 -25.75 -17.88
N GLN A 29 -7.00 -25.04 -17.76
CA GLN A 29 -6.76 -24.15 -16.61
C GLN A 29 -7.74 -22.99 -16.58
N ARG A 30 -8.05 -22.41 -17.76
CA ARG A 30 -9.08 -21.38 -17.87
C ARG A 30 -10.42 -21.86 -17.32
N ALA A 31 -10.93 -23.01 -17.78
CA ALA A 31 -12.18 -23.57 -17.28
C ALA A 31 -12.13 -23.90 -15.78
N ARG A 32 -10.97 -24.30 -15.26
CA ARG A 32 -10.75 -24.50 -13.82
C ARG A 32 -10.90 -23.19 -13.04
N TYR A 33 -10.26 -22.10 -13.45
CA TYR A 33 -10.34 -20.82 -12.75
C TYR A 33 -11.70 -20.12 -12.93
N GLU A 34 -12.38 -20.34 -14.06
CA GLU A 34 -13.78 -19.91 -14.24
C GLU A 34 -14.70 -20.59 -13.22
N ARG A 35 -14.58 -21.91 -13.03
CA ARG A 35 -15.31 -22.62 -11.96
C ARG A 35 -14.88 -22.17 -10.57
N PHE A 36 -13.58 -22.02 -10.33
CA PHE A 36 -13.04 -21.57 -9.05
C PHE A 36 -13.60 -20.21 -8.64
N LEU A 37 -13.71 -19.25 -9.56
CA LEU A 37 -14.32 -17.95 -9.30
C LEU A 37 -15.78 -18.08 -8.85
N VAL A 38 -16.55 -18.98 -9.46
CA VAL A 38 -17.95 -19.23 -9.11
C VAL A 38 -18.07 -19.92 -7.75
N GLU A 39 -17.21 -20.89 -7.48
CA GLU A 39 -17.27 -21.74 -6.27
C GLU A 39 -16.66 -21.07 -5.03
N GLN A 40 -15.54 -20.38 -5.18
CA GLN A 40 -14.73 -19.83 -4.07
C GLN A 40 -14.80 -18.31 -3.97
N GLY A 41 -15.33 -17.64 -5.00
CA GLY A 41 -15.46 -16.20 -5.05
C GLY A 41 -14.19 -15.44 -5.45
N PRO A 42 -14.30 -14.12 -5.61
CA PRO A 42 -13.23 -13.28 -6.15
C PRO A 42 -12.03 -13.16 -5.22
N ASP A 43 -12.22 -13.04 -3.91
CA ASP A 43 -11.13 -12.86 -2.95
C ASP A 43 -10.16 -14.06 -2.97
N ARG A 44 -10.69 -15.28 -3.01
CA ARG A 44 -9.87 -16.50 -3.12
C ARG A 44 -9.11 -16.55 -4.44
N LEU A 45 -9.74 -16.13 -5.54
CA LEU A 45 -9.08 -16.07 -6.84
C LEU A 45 -7.92 -15.07 -6.86
N LEU A 46 -8.07 -13.91 -6.19
CA LEU A 46 -7.04 -12.89 -6.11
C LEU A 46 -5.84 -13.33 -5.25
N ASP A 47 -6.03 -14.31 -4.36
CA ASP A 47 -4.98 -14.90 -3.53
C ASP A 47 -4.25 -16.07 -4.23
N GLU A 48 -4.66 -16.48 -5.44
CA GLU A 48 -4.07 -17.63 -6.14
C GLU A 48 -2.57 -17.45 -6.40
N PRO A 49 -1.72 -18.45 -6.06
CA PRO A 49 -0.28 -18.35 -6.24
C PRO A 49 0.13 -18.05 -7.68
N GLY A 50 1.11 -17.16 -7.85
CA GLY A 50 1.62 -16.80 -9.17
C GLY A 50 0.75 -15.81 -9.95
N LEU A 51 -0.35 -15.30 -9.36
CA LEU A 51 -1.18 -14.29 -10.00
C LEU A 51 -0.40 -13.01 -10.30
N LEU A 52 0.35 -12.48 -9.33
CA LEU A 52 1.13 -11.25 -9.52
C LEU A 52 2.15 -11.41 -10.64
N GLU A 53 2.94 -12.50 -10.63
CA GLU A 53 3.88 -12.83 -11.69
C GLU A 53 3.18 -12.99 -13.03
N GLY A 54 2.01 -13.63 -13.04
CA GLY A 54 1.16 -13.75 -14.21
C GLY A 54 0.77 -12.38 -14.78
N LEU A 55 0.27 -11.47 -13.95
CA LEU A 55 -0.11 -10.11 -14.36
C LEU A 55 1.09 -9.31 -14.91
N LEU A 56 2.26 -9.42 -14.30
CA LEU A 56 3.49 -8.77 -14.78
C LEU A 56 3.99 -9.35 -16.12
N ALA A 57 3.73 -10.64 -16.35
CA ALA A 57 4.12 -11.36 -17.55
C ALA A 57 3.09 -11.28 -18.68
N VAL A 58 1.88 -10.73 -18.45
CA VAL A 58 0.88 -10.57 -19.53
C VAL A 58 1.48 -9.74 -20.67
N ARG A 59 1.54 -10.34 -21.86
CA ARG A 59 1.93 -9.71 -23.12
C ARG A 59 0.73 -9.68 -24.06
N SER A 60 -0.31 -8.94 -23.67
CA SER A 60 -1.56 -8.81 -24.43
C SER A 60 -1.99 -7.35 -24.51
N LEU A 61 -2.97 -7.06 -25.38
CA LEU A 61 -3.60 -5.73 -25.44
C LEU A 61 -4.46 -5.42 -24.20
N ALA A 62 -4.82 -6.45 -23.41
CA ALA A 62 -5.48 -6.26 -22.13
C ALA A 62 -4.42 -6.04 -21.03
N VAL A 63 -4.46 -4.87 -20.41
CA VAL A 63 -3.63 -4.50 -19.27
C VAL A 63 -4.45 -4.50 -17.98
N PRO A 64 -3.85 -4.80 -16.82
CA PRO A 64 -4.57 -4.73 -15.55
C PRO A 64 -5.01 -3.31 -15.26
N SER A 65 -6.24 -3.15 -14.77
CA SER A 65 -6.67 -1.85 -14.26
C SER A 65 -5.80 -1.45 -13.06
N PRO A 66 -5.60 -0.13 -12.80
CA PRO A 66 -4.85 0.30 -11.63
C PRO A 66 -5.38 -0.30 -10.31
N PRO A 67 -6.71 -0.37 -10.06
CA PRO A 67 -7.26 -1.07 -8.89
C PRO A 67 -6.86 -2.54 -8.80
N LEU A 68 -6.99 -3.29 -9.90
CA LEU A 68 -6.62 -4.72 -9.91
C LEU A 68 -5.14 -4.92 -9.60
N PHE A 69 -4.28 -4.23 -10.35
CA PHE A 69 -2.84 -4.38 -10.23
C PHE A 69 -2.37 -4.05 -8.81
N THR A 70 -2.80 -2.91 -8.29
CA THR A 70 -2.35 -2.41 -7.00
C THR A 70 -2.83 -3.29 -5.86
N TYR A 71 -4.09 -3.75 -5.89
CA TYR A 71 -4.60 -4.68 -4.89
C TYR A 71 -3.84 -6.01 -4.90
N VAL A 72 -3.69 -6.64 -6.08
CA VAL A 72 -2.97 -7.92 -6.19
C VAL A 72 -1.51 -7.76 -5.76
N ALA A 73 -0.83 -6.70 -6.17
CA ALA A 73 0.56 -6.48 -5.81
C ALA A 73 0.75 -6.32 -4.30
N VAL A 74 -0.07 -5.48 -3.65
CA VAL A 74 -0.06 -5.32 -2.19
C VAL A 74 -0.44 -6.61 -1.48
N ARG A 75 -1.53 -7.26 -1.90
CA ARG A 75 -2.04 -8.48 -1.27
C ARG A 75 -0.99 -9.59 -1.27
N HIS A 76 -0.30 -9.80 -2.40
CA HIS A 76 0.70 -10.86 -2.53
C HIS A 76 1.96 -10.59 -1.70
N VAL A 77 2.42 -9.34 -1.59
CA VAL A 77 3.57 -9.03 -0.72
C VAL A 77 3.22 -9.14 0.76
N LEU A 78 1.99 -8.83 1.15
CA LEU A 78 1.50 -9.02 2.52
C LEU A 78 1.36 -10.50 2.87
N LEU A 79 0.79 -11.31 1.97
CA LEU A 79 0.70 -12.77 2.15
C LEU A 79 2.10 -13.39 2.28
N ALA A 80 3.06 -12.97 1.46
CA ALA A 80 4.46 -13.41 1.57
C ALA A 80 5.14 -12.97 2.88
N ALA A 81 4.63 -11.92 3.54
CA ALA A 81 5.06 -11.48 4.86
C ALA A 81 4.27 -12.13 6.02
N GLY A 82 3.34 -13.06 5.73
CA GLY A 82 2.49 -13.71 6.72
C GLY A 82 1.33 -12.85 7.23
N ILE A 83 1.03 -11.73 6.56
CA ILE A 83 -0.02 -10.79 6.94
C ILE A 83 -1.29 -11.12 6.16
N VAL A 84 -2.18 -11.90 6.79
CA VAL A 84 -3.46 -12.33 6.21
C VAL A 84 -4.57 -11.37 6.65
N ASP A 85 -4.59 -10.17 6.06
CA ASP A 85 -5.54 -9.12 6.41
C ASP A 85 -6.06 -8.43 5.13
N PRO A 86 -7.23 -8.82 4.62
CA PRO A 86 -7.73 -8.32 3.33
C PRO A 86 -8.19 -6.86 3.40
N GLU A 87 -8.71 -6.40 4.54
CA GLU A 87 -9.10 -4.99 4.72
C GLU A 87 -7.87 -4.08 4.76
N LEU A 88 -6.81 -4.50 5.44
CA LEU A 88 -5.54 -3.78 5.44
C LEU A 88 -4.90 -3.78 4.05
N ALA A 89 -4.94 -4.89 3.31
CA ALA A 89 -4.45 -4.94 1.93
C ALA A 89 -5.23 -3.99 1.02
N ASP A 90 -6.55 -3.94 1.18
CA ASP A 90 -7.45 -3.07 0.43
C ASP A 90 -7.19 -1.58 0.73
N TYR A 91 -6.99 -1.23 2.01
CA TYR A 91 -6.58 0.11 2.43
C TYR A 91 -5.23 0.52 1.85
N LEU A 92 -4.23 -0.36 1.93
CA LEU A 92 -2.87 -0.09 1.46
C LEU A 92 -2.81 0.00 -0.07
N ALA A 93 -3.67 -0.75 -0.78
CA ALA A 93 -3.83 -0.57 -2.21
C ALA A 93 -4.47 0.77 -2.55
N ALA A 94 -5.48 1.21 -1.78
CA ALA A 94 -6.08 2.54 -1.95
C ALA A 94 -5.04 3.63 -1.67
N LEU A 95 -4.22 3.48 -0.64
CA LEU A 95 -3.12 4.39 -0.33
C LEU A 95 -2.18 4.54 -1.53
N LEU A 96 -1.78 3.43 -2.16
CA LEU A 96 -0.89 3.48 -3.32
C LEU A 96 -1.51 4.21 -4.52
N LEU A 97 -2.79 3.95 -4.80
CA LEU A 97 -3.51 4.60 -5.89
C LEU A 97 -3.65 6.10 -5.65
N GLU A 98 -4.00 6.49 -4.42
CA GLU A 98 -4.19 7.89 -4.06
C GLU A 98 -2.86 8.63 -4.07
N PHE A 99 -1.81 8.12 -3.43
CA PHE A 99 -0.53 8.83 -3.32
C PHE A 99 0.27 8.86 -4.63
N GLY A 100 0.04 7.89 -5.51
CA GLY A 100 0.59 7.86 -6.86
C GLY A 100 -0.05 8.89 -7.81
N ASP A 101 -1.17 9.50 -7.42
CA ASP A 101 -1.92 10.43 -8.27
C ASP A 101 -1.57 11.90 -7.98
N HIS A 102 -1.14 12.65 -9.01
CA HIS A 102 -1.04 14.13 -9.04
C HIS A 102 -0.48 14.82 -7.77
N GLY A 103 0.52 14.25 -7.10
CA GLY A 103 1.17 14.86 -5.92
C GLY A 103 0.35 14.75 -4.62
N ARG A 104 -0.69 13.93 -4.59
CA ARG A 104 -1.56 13.70 -3.42
C ARG A 104 -0.82 13.27 -2.16
N HIS A 105 0.34 12.63 -2.31
CA HIS A 105 1.22 12.24 -1.19
C HIS A 105 1.70 13.43 -0.37
N ALA A 106 1.77 14.64 -0.95
CA ALA A 106 2.19 15.83 -0.24
C ALA A 106 1.02 16.57 0.43
N LYS A 107 -0.24 16.19 0.18
CA LYS A 107 -1.41 16.94 0.70
C LYS A 107 -2.17 16.11 1.73
N ILE A 108 -2.97 16.75 2.59
CA ILE A 108 -3.86 16.01 3.51
C ILE A 108 -5.21 15.74 2.85
N ARG A 109 -5.74 16.67 2.07
CA ARG A 109 -6.94 16.56 1.22
C ARG A 109 -6.60 16.92 -0.24
N PRO A 110 -7.44 16.52 -1.22
CA PRO A 110 -7.18 16.80 -2.64
C PRO A 110 -7.09 18.31 -2.97
N VAL A 111 -7.83 19.15 -2.24
CA VAL A 111 -7.89 20.61 -2.44
C VAL A 111 -7.37 21.33 -1.18
N ASP A 112 -6.20 20.93 -0.70
CA ASP A 112 -5.46 21.70 0.31
C ASP A 112 -4.36 22.54 -0.35
N ASP A 113 -4.15 23.75 0.16
CA ASP A 113 -3.04 24.63 -0.23
C ASP A 113 -1.73 24.21 0.46
N GLU A 114 -1.82 23.60 1.65
CA GLU A 114 -0.68 23.08 2.40
C GLU A 114 -0.11 21.80 1.77
N SER A 115 1.21 21.74 1.68
CA SER A 115 1.95 20.60 1.13
C SER A 115 3.10 20.21 2.06
N TYR A 116 3.15 18.93 2.42
CA TYR A 116 4.11 18.31 3.32
C TYR A 116 5.11 17.49 2.53
N HIS A 117 6.38 17.86 2.66
CA HIS A 117 7.50 17.12 2.07
C HIS A 117 8.40 16.49 3.14
N TYR A 118 8.23 16.87 4.40
CA TYR A 118 8.95 16.31 5.52
C TYR A 118 8.01 15.87 6.65
N LEU A 119 8.33 14.73 7.26
CA LEU A 119 7.57 14.23 8.42
C LEU A 119 7.60 15.19 9.60
N VAL A 120 8.67 15.98 9.74
CA VAL A 120 8.77 16.98 10.82
C VAL A 120 7.73 18.09 10.68
N ASP A 121 7.37 18.46 9.45
CA ASP A 121 6.34 19.47 9.19
C ASP A 121 4.97 18.92 9.62
N ILE A 122 4.70 17.65 9.31
CA ILE A 122 3.46 16.96 9.74
C ILE A 122 3.40 16.87 11.27
N VAL A 123 4.52 16.59 11.93
CA VAL A 123 4.61 16.51 13.40
C VAL A 123 4.44 17.89 14.05
N ALA A 124 4.99 18.94 13.46
CA ALA A 124 4.82 20.30 13.96
C ALA A 124 3.35 20.70 13.92
N ASP A 125 2.67 20.49 12.79
CA ASP A 125 1.25 20.80 12.65
C ASP A 125 0.37 19.94 13.57
N LEU A 126 0.79 18.71 13.88
CA LEU A 126 0.07 17.85 14.84
C LEU A 126 0.10 18.42 16.26
N ALA A 127 1.13 19.18 16.62
CA ALA A 127 1.24 19.79 17.94
C ALA A 127 0.29 20.98 18.10
N ASP A 128 -0.08 21.63 16.99
CA ASP A 128 -0.91 22.84 16.96
C ASP A 128 -2.40 22.54 16.68
N GLU A 129 -2.74 21.31 16.25
CA GLU A 129 -4.10 20.93 15.86
C GLU A 129 -4.96 20.39 17.01
N ASP A 130 -6.24 20.78 17.06
CA ASP A 130 -7.18 20.30 18.07
C ASP A 130 -7.56 18.82 17.85
N ASP A 131 -7.61 18.05 18.94
CA ASP A 131 -7.93 16.61 18.98
C ASP A 131 -9.37 16.30 18.53
N SER A 132 -10.22 17.33 18.40
CA SER A 132 -11.63 17.15 18.13
C SER A 132 -11.97 17.13 16.63
N ASP A 133 -11.17 17.74 15.75
CA ASP A 133 -11.57 17.96 14.35
C ASP A 133 -11.27 16.78 13.40
N GLU A 134 -11.99 16.73 12.28
CA GLU A 134 -11.69 15.82 11.17
C GLU A 134 -10.29 16.07 10.60
N ARG A 135 -9.81 17.32 10.53
CA ARG A 135 -8.44 17.61 10.12
C ARG A 135 -7.41 16.90 11.02
N GLY A 136 -7.65 16.90 12.33
CA GLY A 136 -6.84 16.19 13.32
C GLY A 136 -6.71 14.69 13.02
N LEU A 137 -7.81 14.00 12.69
CA LEU A 137 -7.78 12.60 12.25
C LEU A 137 -6.94 12.43 10.98
N LEU A 138 -7.20 13.27 9.97
CA LEU A 138 -6.56 13.14 8.68
C LEU A 138 -5.06 13.38 8.75
N LEU A 139 -4.61 14.33 9.57
CA LEU A 139 -3.20 14.63 9.79
C LEU A 139 -2.48 13.46 10.49
N ARG A 140 -3.09 12.86 11.52
CA ARG A 140 -2.58 11.66 12.20
C ARG A 140 -2.46 10.47 11.24
N ALA A 141 -3.52 10.23 10.44
CA ALA A 141 -3.51 9.18 9.42
C ALA A 141 -2.47 9.46 8.32
N HIS A 142 -2.32 10.72 7.91
CA HIS A 142 -1.35 11.14 6.91
C HIS A 142 0.09 10.92 7.38
N LEU A 143 0.41 11.17 8.66
CA LEU A 143 1.73 10.84 9.23
C LEU A 143 2.06 9.35 9.05
N GLY A 144 1.10 8.47 9.36
CA GLY A 144 1.23 7.02 9.18
C GLY A 144 1.41 6.62 7.71
N ASN A 145 0.52 7.13 6.86
CA ASN A 145 0.50 6.87 5.42
C ASN A 145 1.76 7.34 4.71
N TYR A 146 2.20 8.58 4.97
CA TYR A 146 3.37 9.18 4.35
C TYR A 146 4.67 8.50 4.80
N SER A 147 4.76 8.14 6.09
CA SER A 147 5.88 7.34 6.60
C SER A 147 5.99 6.00 5.88
N LEU A 148 4.87 5.27 5.72
CA LEU A 148 4.86 3.98 5.04
C LEU A 148 5.11 4.11 3.54
N TRP A 149 4.55 5.13 2.89
CA TRP A 149 4.78 5.41 1.49
C TRP A 149 6.26 5.66 1.22
N LEU A 150 6.88 6.58 1.96
CA LEU A 150 8.28 6.95 1.72
C LEU A 150 9.23 5.81 2.10
N ALA A 151 9.10 5.27 3.32
CA ALA A 151 10.00 4.24 3.83
C ALA A 151 9.74 2.85 3.26
N GLY A 152 8.53 2.60 2.75
CA GLY A 152 8.14 1.38 2.09
C GLY A 152 8.50 1.36 0.60
N LEU A 153 8.21 2.42 -0.15
CA LEU A 153 8.44 2.40 -1.60
C LEU A 153 9.77 3.00 -2.03
N PHE A 154 10.37 3.88 -1.23
CA PHE A 154 11.60 4.58 -1.60
C PHE A 154 12.71 4.43 -0.54
N PRO A 155 13.00 3.19 -0.06
CA PRO A 155 14.02 3.00 0.98
C PRO A 155 15.41 3.44 0.53
N ASP A 156 15.74 3.27 -0.75
CA ASP A 156 17.03 3.64 -1.33
C ASP A 156 17.19 5.17 -1.43
N TYR A 157 16.09 5.91 -1.62
CA TYR A 157 16.08 7.37 -1.54
C TYR A 157 16.41 7.84 -0.11
N ILE A 158 15.83 7.20 0.91
CA ILE A 158 16.11 7.51 2.32
C ILE A 158 17.59 7.22 2.64
N ALA A 159 18.11 6.07 2.22
CA ALA A 159 19.51 5.72 2.40
C ALA A 159 20.45 6.74 1.74
N ALA A 160 20.19 7.09 0.48
CA ALA A 160 20.98 8.09 -0.23
C ALA A 160 20.93 9.46 0.47
N ARG A 161 19.76 9.87 0.98
CA ARG A 161 19.59 11.13 1.72
C ARG A 161 20.33 11.10 3.06
N ARG A 162 20.33 9.98 3.78
CA ARG A 162 21.12 9.80 5.01
C ARG A 162 22.60 10.03 4.73
N THR A 163 23.14 9.39 3.70
CA THR A 163 24.55 9.49 3.33
C THR A 163 24.94 10.89 2.86
N ARG A 164 24.09 11.57 2.08
CA ARG A 164 24.42 12.87 1.48
C ARG A 164 24.12 14.09 2.37
N ALA A 165 23.09 14.00 3.20
CA ALA A 165 22.54 15.15 3.92
C ALA A 165 22.27 14.88 5.41
N GLY A 166 22.73 13.76 5.96
CA GLY A 166 22.52 13.41 7.37
C GLY A 166 21.06 13.16 7.74
N GLY A 167 20.22 12.81 6.75
CA GLY A 167 18.81 12.49 6.98
C GLY A 167 18.59 11.28 7.90
N PRO A 168 17.40 11.15 8.49
CA PRO A 168 17.07 10.05 9.39
C PRO A 168 17.08 8.69 8.68
N ASP A 169 17.24 7.62 9.46
CA ASP A 169 17.21 6.24 8.96
C ASP A 169 15.82 5.60 9.06
N LEU A 170 15.65 4.39 8.51
CA LEU A 170 14.33 3.72 8.44
C LEU A 170 13.64 3.55 9.80
N PRO A 171 14.33 3.22 10.92
CA PRO A 171 13.72 3.19 12.25
C PRO A 171 12.99 4.48 12.66
N TYR A 172 13.48 5.65 12.27
CA TYR A 172 12.79 6.92 12.52
C TYR A 172 11.42 6.96 11.82
N TYR A 173 11.36 6.52 10.57
CA TYR A 173 10.11 6.41 9.82
C TYR A 173 9.19 5.33 10.40
N ASP A 174 9.76 4.22 10.89
CA ASP A 174 8.99 3.17 11.58
C ASP A 174 8.30 3.70 12.84
N GLU A 175 8.98 4.54 13.61
CA GLU A 175 8.42 5.14 14.83
C GLU A 175 7.31 6.16 14.51
N LEU A 176 7.59 7.14 13.65
CA LEU A 176 6.59 8.15 13.28
C LEU A 176 5.38 7.54 12.59
N GLY A 177 5.61 6.56 11.72
CA GLY A 177 4.54 5.86 11.04
C GLY A 177 3.65 5.07 12.00
N ARG A 178 4.25 4.34 12.96
CA ARG A 178 3.51 3.66 14.02
C ARG A 178 2.72 4.64 14.87
N GLN A 179 3.34 5.75 15.29
CA GLN A 179 2.68 6.76 16.12
C GLN A 179 1.51 7.41 15.38
N GLY A 180 1.68 7.78 14.11
CA GLY A 180 0.61 8.37 13.28
C GLY A 180 -0.62 7.47 13.20
N TYR A 181 -0.44 6.19 12.85
CA TYR A 181 -1.55 5.24 12.82
C TYR A 181 -2.14 4.96 14.20
N ARG A 182 -1.34 4.90 15.27
CA ARG A 182 -1.84 4.70 16.63
C ARG A 182 -2.74 5.86 17.07
N LEU A 183 -2.27 7.10 16.89
CA LEU A 183 -3.06 8.29 17.20
C LEU A 183 -4.31 8.39 16.33
N ALA A 184 -4.21 8.04 15.04
CA ALA A 184 -5.36 8.01 14.14
C ALA A 184 -6.39 6.97 14.57
N ALA A 185 -5.95 5.79 15.04
CA ALA A 185 -6.82 4.74 15.55
C ALA A 185 -7.57 5.12 16.83
N GLU A 186 -6.91 5.87 17.73
CA GLU A 186 -7.46 6.31 19.01
C GLU A 186 -8.42 7.51 18.86
N HIS A 187 -8.43 8.16 17.69
CA HIS A 187 -9.26 9.32 17.43
C HIS A 187 -10.76 8.96 17.33
N ARG A 188 -11.62 9.77 17.96
CA ARG A 188 -13.08 9.54 18.07
C ARG A 188 -13.81 9.30 16.74
N LEU A 189 -13.33 9.92 15.65
CA LEU A 189 -13.92 9.79 14.32
C LEU A 189 -13.50 8.50 13.59
N ALA A 190 -12.43 7.84 14.02
CA ALA A 190 -11.90 6.66 13.33
C ALA A 190 -12.88 5.48 13.35
N GLU A 191 -13.58 5.28 14.47
CA GLU A 191 -14.64 4.28 14.58
C GLU A 191 -15.86 4.64 13.71
N ARG A 192 -16.25 5.93 13.68
CA ARG A 192 -17.37 6.39 12.84
C ARG A 192 -17.13 6.19 11.34
N PHE A 193 -15.87 6.29 10.92
CA PHE A 193 -15.46 6.08 9.54
C PHE A 193 -15.05 4.62 9.23
N GLY A 194 -15.07 3.72 10.22
CA GLY A 194 -14.72 2.31 10.02
C GLY A 194 -13.24 2.06 9.71
N VAL A 195 -12.35 2.98 10.10
CA VAL A 195 -10.90 2.89 9.82
C VAL A 195 -10.06 2.58 11.06
N ALA A 196 -10.65 2.61 12.26
CA ALA A 196 -9.93 2.41 13.51
C ALA A 196 -9.22 1.04 13.58
N SER A 197 -9.90 -0.05 13.20
CA SER A 197 -9.30 -1.40 13.17
C SER A 197 -8.11 -1.49 12.22
N ILE A 198 -8.24 -0.90 11.03
CA ILE A 198 -7.20 -0.85 10.00
C ILE A 198 -5.98 -0.08 10.51
N TYR A 199 -6.18 1.08 11.13
CA TYR A 199 -5.09 1.87 11.71
C TYR A 199 -4.42 1.16 12.88
N ARG A 200 -5.17 0.47 13.75
CA ARG A 200 -4.59 -0.38 14.82
C ARG A 200 -3.73 -1.48 14.23
N ALA A 201 -4.22 -2.17 13.20
CA ALA A 201 -3.48 -3.22 12.50
C ALA A 201 -2.21 -2.68 11.83
N ALA A 202 -2.29 -1.51 11.19
CA ALA A 202 -1.17 -0.85 10.56
C ALA A 202 -0.10 -0.44 11.57
N ALA A 203 -0.49 0.19 12.69
CA ALA A 203 0.43 0.55 13.76
C ALA A 203 1.13 -0.67 14.36
N ALA A 204 0.38 -1.72 14.69
CA ALA A 204 0.92 -2.93 15.33
C ALA A 204 1.93 -3.66 14.44
N ARG A 205 1.79 -3.57 13.11
CA ARG A 205 2.60 -4.32 12.14
C ARG A 205 3.50 -3.42 11.28
N PHE A 206 3.68 -2.15 11.65
CA PHE A 206 4.29 -1.15 10.78
C PHE A 206 5.63 -1.57 10.17
N PRO A 207 6.63 -2.07 10.94
CA PRO A 207 7.91 -2.48 10.34
C PRO A 207 7.77 -3.64 9.33
N ALA A 208 6.85 -4.58 9.59
CA ALA A 208 6.58 -5.68 8.68
C ALA A 208 5.89 -5.20 7.39
N LEU A 209 4.96 -4.23 7.51
CA LEU A 209 4.34 -3.58 6.35
C LEU A 209 5.36 -2.82 5.51
N ARG A 210 6.25 -2.05 6.15
CA ARG A 210 7.34 -1.35 5.47
C ARG A 210 8.23 -2.32 4.72
N GLN A 211 8.63 -3.42 5.34
CA GLN A 211 9.45 -4.45 4.68
C GLN A 211 8.73 -5.11 3.51
N ALA A 212 7.43 -5.42 3.64
CA ALA A 212 6.62 -5.93 2.54
C ALA A 212 6.56 -4.92 1.38
N PHE A 213 6.43 -3.63 1.67
CA PHE A 213 6.47 -2.57 0.68
C PHE A 213 7.86 -2.40 0.05
N ASN A 214 8.94 -2.61 0.80
CA ASN A 214 10.29 -2.61 0.22
C ASN A 214 10.44 -3.73 -0.80
N ARG A 215 9.91 -4.93 -0.52
CA ARG A 215 9.88 -6.04 -1.49
C ARG A 215 9.03 -5.69 -2.72
N LEU A 216 7.89 -5.02 -2.52
CA LEU A 216 7.05 -4.53 -3.62
C LEU A 216 7.84 -3.55 -4.49
N SER A 217 8.49 -2.58 -3.87
CA SER A 217 9.36 -1.60 -4.53
C SER A 217 10.45 -2.30 -5.35
N ASP A 218 11.19 -3.20 -4.73
CA ASP A 218 12.33 -3.90 -5.32
C ASP A 218 11.95 -4.81 -6.49
N ARG A 219 10.78 -5.46 -6.43
CA ARG A 219 10.34 -6.45 -7.42
C ARG A 219 9.48 -5.86 -8.53
N VAL A 220 8.73 -4.79 -8.24
CA VAL A 220 7.67 -4.29 -9.12
C VAL A 220 7.95 -2.89 -9.64
N PHE A 221 8.27 -1.94 -8.76
CA PHE A 221 8.42 -0.54 -9.17
C PHE A 221 9.83 -0.20 -9.66
N PHE A 222 10.85 -0.81 -9.04
CA PHE A 222 12.26 -0.57 -9.35
C PHE A 222 13.05 -1.87 -9.53
N PRO A 223 12.60 -2.81 -10.39
CA PRO A 223 13.26 -4.10 -10.59
C PRO A 223 14.72 -3.96 -11.04
N ASP A 224 14.99 -3.02 -11.96
CA ASP A 224 16.29 -2.86 -12.61
C ASP A 224 17.25 -1.91 -11.87
N VAL A 225 16.81 -1.31 -10.76
CA VAL A 225 17.67 -0.45 -9.92
C VAL A 225 18.53 -1.34 -9.03
N THR A 226 19.83 -1.08 -8.96
CA THR A 226 20.76 -1.77 -8.06
C THR A 226 21.48 -0.76 -7.19
N THR A 227 21.28 -0.85 -5.87
CA THR A 227 21.96 -0.02 -4.85
C THR A 227 22.60 -0.94 -3.81
N PRO A 228 23.66 -0.50 -3.10
CA PRO A 228 24.24 -1.26 -2.00
C PRO A 228 23.20 -1.67 -0.96
N GLU A 229 22.29 -0.77 -0.62
CA GLU A 229 21.23 -1.00 0.36
C GLU A 229 20.18 -2.00 -0.12
N LYS A 230 19.82 -1.98 -1.41
CA LYS A 230 18.96 -3.00 -2.01
C LYS A 230 19.61 -4.37 -2.00
N ILE A 231 20.91 -4.47 -2.26
CA ILE A 231 21.64 -5.75 -2.19
C ILE A 231 21.58 -6.29 -0.76
N LEU A 232 21.96 -5.48 0.24
CA LEU A 232 21.94 -5.88 1.65
C LEU A 232 20.55 -6.29 2.15
N ARG A 233 19.49 -5.66 1.63
CA ARG A 233 18.09 -5.98 1.98
C ARG A 233 17.59 -7.30 1.37
N ASN A 234 18.19 -7.76 0.27
CA ASN A 234 17.78 -8.96 -0.47
C ASN A 234 18.74 -10.15 -0.31
N MET A 235 19.80 -10.00 0.49
CA MET A 235 20.64 -11.10 0.98
C MET A 235 19.90 -11.91 2.04
#